data_AF-A0A6V7Q6S1-F1
#
_entry.id   AF-A0A6V7Q6S1-F1
#
_cell.length_a   1.000
_cell.length_b   1.000
_cell.length_c   1.000
_cell.angle_alpha   90.00
_cell.angle_beta   90.00
_cell.angle_gamma   90.00
#
_symmetry.space_group_name_H-M   'P 1'
#
loop_
_entity.id
_entity.type
_entity.pdbx_description
1 polymer ?
#
loop_
_entity_poly.entity_id
_entity_poly.type
_entity_poly.pdbx_seq_one_letter_code
_entity_poly.pdbx_strand_id
1 'polypeptide(L)'
;MQLDAAMLVAALIPSWSSVLLLASYLVYLAVAGKSSQVRLSLEPSSPTGLASTTAAMVSSFFFSSCIHYYLFMSRCHKQYYEDLEKMLRVAKIPTGLVSLFLLLVLTATGVYMGWISPTAIADKGVELLSATFIFSLFVSFVLHAGGSRSRNQSSSLKPYVTGNFIHDWWFGVQLNPHFMGVDLKFFFVRAGMTAWLFINLSLLAKSYLAGTANLSVFLYQLFCALYIIDYFVHEEFMTST
;
A
#
# COMPACT_ATOMS: atom_id res chain seq x y z
N MET A 1 -12.07 35.18 1.84
CA MET A 1 -12.82 33.93 2.01
C MET A 1 -12.43 33.35 3.36
N GLN A 2 -13.17 33.68 4.42
CA GLN A 2 -12.86 33.18 5.77
C GLN A 2 -13.35 31.73 5.84
N LEU A 3 -12.41 30.79 5.90
CA LEU A 3 -12.71 29.39 6.17
C LEU A 3 -13.15 29.29 7.63
N ASP A 4 -14.45 29.13 7.86
CA ASP A 4 -14.99 28.92 9.21
C ASP A 4 -14.63 27.50 9.68
N ALA A 5 -14.21 27.37 10.94
CA ALA A 5 -13.86 26.09 11.56
C ALA A 5 -15.01 25.09 11.46
N ALA A 6 -16.26 25.57 11.49
CA ALA A 6 -17.45 24.75 11.29
C ALA A 6 -17.49 24.09 9.89
N MET A 7 -17.06 24.79 8.83
CA MET A 7 -16.99 24.22 7.48
C MET A 7 -15.88 23.17 7.36
N LEU A 8 -14.78 23.36 8.08
CA LEU A 8 -13.67 22.41 8.11
C LEU A 8 -14.06 21.12 8.82
N VAL A 9 -14.76 21.24 9.95
CA VAL A 9 -15.32 20.11 10.69
C VAL A 9 -16.40 19.40 9.87
N ALA A 10 -17.28 20.13 9.19
CA ALA A 10 -18.27 19.52 8.31
C ALA A 10 -17.64 18.78 7.12
N ALA A 11 -16.51 19.26 6.58
CA ALA A 11 -15.75 18.57 5.55
C ALA A 11 -15.01 17.32 6.06
N LEU A 12 -14.83 17.17 7.38
CA LEU A 12 -14.28 15.97 8.01
C LEU A 12 -15.34 14.88 8.28
N ILE A 13 -16.63 15.22 8.23
CA ILE A 13 -17.73 14.26 8.41
C ILE A 13 -17.96 13.49 7.10
N PRO A 14 -18.05 12.14 7.13
CA PRO A 14 -18.30 11.30 5.95
C PRO A 14 -19.41 11.85 5.05
N SER A 15 -19.00 12.47 3.95
CA SER A 15 -19.89 13.18 3.02
C SER A 15 -19.26 13.23 1.63
N TRP A 16 -20.06 13.58 0.62
CA TRP A 16 -19.54 13.83 -0.73
C TRP A 16 -18.48 14.94 -0.75
N SER A 17 -18.59 15.92 0.15
CA SER A 17 -17.59 16.98 0.33
C SER A 17 -16.25 16.41 0.80
N SER A 18 -16.24 15.45 1.74
CA SER A 18 -15.02 14.78 2.19
C SER A 18 -14.37 13.94 1.11
N VAL A 19 -15.18 13.23 0.31
CA VAL A 19 -14.70 12.45 -0.84
C VAL A 19 -14.01 13.36 -1.85
N LEU A 20 -14.65 14.49 -2.19
CA LEU A 20 -14.08 15.48 -3.11
C LEU A 20 -12.83 16.16 -2.54
N LEU A 21 -12.81 16.44 -1.24
CA LEU A 21 -11.64 17.01 -0.56
C LEU A 21 -10.46 16.03 -0.63
N LEU A 22 -10.67 14.75 -0.32
CA LEU A 22 -9.65 13.72 -0.43
C LEU A 22 -9.14 13.58 -1.87
N ALA A 23 -10.05 13.51 -2.85
CA ALA A 23 -9.68 13.41 -4.25
C ALA A 23 -8.89 14.64 -4.72
N SER A 24 -9.34 15.85 -4.38
CA SER A 24 -8.65 17.10 -4.73
C SER A 24 -7.28 17.20 -4.05
N TYR A 25 -7.15 16.75 -2.80
CA TYR A 25 -5.88 16.69 -2.10
C TYR A 25 -4.90 15.70 -2.76
N LEU A 26 -5.36 14.52 -3.17
CA LEU A 26 -4.54 13.55 -3.90
C LEU A 26 -4.12 14.08 -5.27
N VAL A 27 -5.00 14.78 -5.98
CA VAL A 27 -4.66 15.48 -7.24
C VAL A 27 -3.62 16.57 -6.97
N TYR A 28 -3.79 17.37 -5.92
CA TYR A 28 -2.82 18.38 -5.52
C TYR A 28 -1.45 17.77 -5.23
N LEU A 29 -1.39 16.68 -4.46
CA LEU A 29 -0.15 15.95 -4.19
C LEU A 29 0.49 15.39 -5.46
N ALA A 30 -0.30 14.86 -6.40
CA ALA A 30 0.21 14.37 -7.67
C ALA A 30 0.83 15.50 -8.52
N VAL A 31 0.18 16.67 -8.55
CA VAL A 31 0.67 17.86 -9.27
C VAL A 31 1.92 18.44 -8.60
N ALA A 32 1.89 18.63 -7.28
CA ALA A 32 3.02 19.14 -6.51
C ALA A 32 4.22 18.18 -6.58
N GLY A 33 3.95 16.87 -6.49
CA GLY A 33 4.95 15.82 -6.64
C GLY A 33 5.61 15.85 -8.02
N LYS A 34 4.84 16.02 -9.10
CA LYS A 34 5.38 16.15 -10.47
C LYS A 34 6.30 17.37 -10.59
N SER A 35 5.92 18.52 -10.04
CA SER A 35 6.75 19.73 -10.07
C SER A 35 8.08 19.54 -9.33
N SER A 36 8.07 18.82 -8.20
CA SER A 36 9.29 18.46 -7.46
C SER A 36 10.17 17.45 -8.21
N GLN A 37 9.56 16.50 -8.94
CA GLN A 37 10.28 15.54 -9.79
C GLN A 37 10.95 16.22 -11.00
N VAL A 38 10.29 17.22 -11.61
CA VAL A 38 10.87 18.02 -12.70
C VAL A 38 12.15 18.74 -12.23
N ARG A 39 12.19 19.21 -10.98
CA ARG A 39 13.38 19.83 -10.40
C ARG A 39 14.55 18.86 -10.15
N LEU A 40 14.27 17.56 -10.02
CA LEU A 40 15.27 16.49 -9.85
C LEU A 40 15.74 15.87 -11.19
N SER A 41 15.10 16.21 -12.32
CA SER A 41 15.27 15.50 -13.61
C SER A 41 16.01 16.33 -14.67
N LEU A 42 16.98 17.16 -14.30
CA LEU A 42 17.78 17.95 -15.26
C LEU A 42 18.75 17.10 -16.14
N GLU A 43 18.54 15.80 -16.27
CA GLU A 43 19.20 14.92 -17.25
C GLU A 43 18.17 14.29 -18.20
N PRO A 44 18.50 14.10 -19.49
CA PRO A 44 17.52 13.77 -20.51
C PRO A 44 17.10 12.30 -20.39
N SER A 45 15.82 12.06 -20.14
CA SER A 45 15.22 10.73 -20.33
C SER A 45 14.82 10.56 -21.79
N SER A 46 15.32 9.50 -22.43
CA SER A 46 15.07 9.16 -23.83
C SER A 46 13.57 8.92 -24.12
N PRO A 47 13.03 9.35 -25.27
CA PRO A 47 11.62 9.20 -25.58
C PRO A 47 11.38 7.81 -26.19
N THR A 48 10.61 6.95 -25.52
CA THR A 48 9.98 5.83 -26.23
C THR A 48 8.58 5.55 -25.69
N GLY A 49 7.63 5.45 -26.61
CA GLY A 49 6.20 5.14 -26.38
C GLY A 49 5.91 3.75 -25.82
N LEU A 50 6.89 3.13 -25.16
CA LEU A 50 6.81 1.88 -24.39
C LEU A 50 6.67 2.16 -22.87
N ALA A 51 6.34 3.41 -22.50
CA ALA A 51 6.21 3.87 -21.12
C ALA A 51 4.87 3.47 -20.46
N SER A 52 3.84 3.15 -21.25
CA SER A 52 2.54 2.66 -20.77
C SER A 52 2.58 1.18 -20.40
N THR A 53 3.34 0.38 -21.16
CA THR A 53 3.55 -1.05 -20.93
C THR A 53 4.43 -1.34 -19.73
N THR A 54 5.42 -0.48 -19.42
CA THR A 54 6.29 -0.64 -18.23
C THR A 54 5.59 -0.29 -16.92
N ALA A 55 4.65 0.66 -16.92
CA ALA A 55 3.81 0.98 -15.76
C ALA A 55 2.88 -0.17 -15.39
N ALA A 56 2.28 -0.81 -16.41
CA ALA A 56 1.51 -2.03 -16.25
C ALA A 56 2.40 -3.16 -15.72
N MET A 57 3.65 -3.31 -16.18
CA MET A 57 4.58 -4.32 -15.69
C MET A 57 5.03 -4.09 -14.25
N VAL A 58 5.40 -2.88 -13.83
CA VAL A 58 5.83 -2.62 -12.44
C VAL A 58 4.67 -2.71 -11.46
N SER A 59 3.50 -2.16 -11.81
CA SER A 59 2.29 -2.31 -11.00
C SER A 59 1.83 -3.76 -10.96
N SER A 60 1.86 -4.51 -12.06
CA SER A 60 1.53 -5.93 -12.07
C SER A 60 2.61 -6.82 -11.46
N PHE A 61 3.89 -6.45 -11.42
CA PHE A 61 4.91 -7.18 -10.66
C PHE A 61 4.77 -6.93 -9.15
N PHE A 62 4.48 -5.71 -8.71
CA PHE A 62 4.20 -5.43 -7.29
C PHE A 62 2.87 -6.05 -6.85
N PHE A 63 1.80 -5.84 -7.63
CA PHE A 63 0.50 -6.47 -7.34
C PHE A 63 0.56 -7.98 -7.51
N SER A 64 1.20 -8.54 -8.54
CA SER A 64 1.33 -10.00 -8.68
C SER A 64 2.28 -10.58 -7.64
N SER A 65 3.35 -9.90 -7.24
CA SER A 65 4.23 -10.40 -6.16
C SER A 65 3.55 -10.29 -4.80
N CYS A 66 2.82 -9.21 -4.49
CA CYS A 66 2.02 -9.12 -3.27
C CYS A 66 0.81 -10.07 -3.30
N ILE A 67 0.12 -10.22 -4.43
CA ILE A 67 -1.01 -11.14 -4.56
C ILE A 67 -0.51 -12.59 -4.54
N HIS A 68 0.50 -12.98 -5.31
CA HIS A 68 1.07 -14.32 -5.26
C HIS A 68 1.71 -14.61 -3.92
N TYR A 69 2.46 -13.69 -3.32
CA TYR A 69 3.10 -13.94 -2.03
C TYR A 69 2.05 -14.13 -0.93
N TYR A 70 1.04 -13.28 -0.85
CA TYR A 70 0.02 -13.42 0.20
C TYR A 70 -1.03 -14.48 -0.10
N LEU A 71 -1.36 -14.76 -1.37
CA LEU A 71 -2.17 -15.92 -1.75
C LEU A 71 -1.39 -17.23 -1.59
N PHE A 72 -0.07 -17.25 -1.78
CA PHE A 72 0.79 -18.39 -1.49
C PHE A 72 0.82 -18.65 0.01
N MET A 73 1.03 -17.61 0.82
CA MET A 73 0.96 -17.73 2.28
C MET A 73 -0.44 -18.11 2.78
N SER A 74 -1.51 -17.64 2.13
CA SER A 74 -2.89 -17.99 2.48
C SER A 74 -3.34 -19.37 1.97
N ARG A 75 -2.82 -19.87 0.84
CA ARG A 75 -3.05 -21.26 0.39
C ARG A 75 -2.21 -22.27 1.17
N CYS A 76 -1.00 -21.91 1.60
CA CYS A 76 -0.17 -22.75 2.48
C CYS A 76 -0.83 -23.02 3.84
N HIS A 77 -1.80 -22.19 4.26
CA HIS A 77 -2.59 -22.29 5.50
C HIS A 77 -3.25 -23.65 5.74
N LYS A 78 -3.42 -24.53 4.74
CA LYS A 78 -4.17 -25.78 4.93
C LYS A 78 -3.36 -27.09 4.93
N GLN A 79 -2.10 -27.12 4.47
CA GLN A 79 -1.39 -28.41 4.32
C GLN A 79 0.11 -28.39 4.67
N TYR A 80 0.80 -27.24 4.60
CA TYR A 80 2.27 -27.17 4.80
C TYR A 80 2.67 -26.30 6.01
N TYR A 81 1.71 -25.58 6.62
CA TYR A 81 1.94 -24.62 7.70
C TYR A 81 1.99 -25.24 9.10
N GLU A 82 1.36 -26.40 9.34
CA GLU A 82 1.34 -27.05 10.66
C GLU A 82 2.76 -27.28 11.23
N ASP A 83 3.74 -27.60 10.39
CA ASP A 83 5.13 -27.86 10.82
C ASP A 83 6.03 -26.61 10.79
N LEU A 84 5.89 -25.75 9.78
CA LEU A 84 6.68 -24.51 9.68
C LEU A 84 6.23 -23.46 10.70
N GLU A 85 4.93 -23.41 11.02
CA GLU A 85 4.39 -22.52 12.05
C GLU A 85 4.76 -23.01 13.45
N LYS A 86 4.84 -24.33 13.70
CA LYS A 86 5.41 -24.86 14.94
C LYS A 86 6.87 -24.45 15.11
N MET A 87 7.69 -24.56 14.04
CA MET A 87 9.09 -24.10 14.05
C MET A 87 9.22 -22.57 14.21
N LEU A 88 8.44 -21.77 13.48
CA LEU A 88 8.47 -20.31 13.54
C LEU A 88 7.88 -19.75 14.83
N ARG A 89 6.88 -20.39 15.45
CA ARG A 89 6.37 -20.04 16.79
C ARG A 89 7.38 -20.35 17.88
N VAL A 90 8.14 -21.44 17.76
CA VAL A 90 9.27 -21.76 18.67
C VAL A 90 10.38 -20.70 18.54
N ALA A 91 10.60 -20.16 17.34
CA ALA A 91 11.57 -19.09 17.08
C ALA A 91 11.01 -17.65 17.24
N LYS A 92 9.70 -17.48 17.46
CA LYS A 92 8.96 -16.19 17.50
C LYS A 92 9.25 -15.25 16.31
N ILE A 93 9.38 -15.77 15.09
CA ILE A 93 9.60 -14.93 13.90
C ILE A 93 8.26 -14.64 13.21
N PRO A 94 7.84 -13.36 13.09
CA PRO A 94 6.58 -13.00 12.45
C PRO A 94 6.62 -13.26 10.95
N THR A 95 5.51 -13.79 10.44
CA THR A 95 5.37 -14.19 9.03
C THR A 95 5.50 -12.98 8.09
N GLY A 96 5.01 -11.82 8.50
CA GLY A 96 5.15 -10.59 7.73
C GLY A 96 6.61 -10.15 7.59
N LEU A 97 7.44 -10.34 8.62
CA LEU A 97 8.86 -9.97 8.57
C LEU A 97 9.64 -10.84 7.56
N VAL A 98 9.36 -12.14 7.52
CA VAL A 98 9.93 -13.05 6.52
C VAL A 98 9.55 -12.60 5.10
N SER A 99 8.30 -12.17 4.91
CA SER A 99 7.83 -11.66 3.61
C SER A 99 8.55 -10.41 3.13
N LEU A 100 8.77 -9.48 4.06
CA LEU A 100 9.48 -8.25 3.75
C LEU A 100 10.93 -8.55 3.37
N PHE A 101 11.61 -9.41 4.13
CA PHE A 101 13.00 -9.76 3.86
C PHE A 101 13.16 -10.48 2.53
N LEU A 102 12.29 -11.46 2.23
CA LEU A 102 12.31 -12.17 0.95
C LEU A 102 12.09 -11.22 -0.23
N LEU A 103 11.13 -10.30 -0.13
CA LEU A 103 10.88 -9.33 -1.20
C LEU A 103 12.04 -8.35 -1.36
N LEU A 104 12.69 -7.94 -0.27
CA LEU A 104 13.87 -7.08 -0.29
C LEU A 104 15.05 -7.77 -0.98
N VAL A 105 15.32 -9.03 -0.64
CA VAL A 105 16.37 -9.83 -1.30
C VAL A 105 16.07 -10.01 -2.78
N LEU A 106 14.85 -10.42 -3.14
CA LEU A 106 14.45 -10.60 -4.53
C LEU A 106 14.61 -9.32 -5.36
N THR A 107 14.17 -8.19 -4.80
CA THR A 107 14.29 -6.89 -5.47
C THR A 107 15.76 -6.45 -5.58
N ALA A 108 16.56 -6.64 -4.53
CA ALA A 108 17.99 -6.34 -4.55
C ALA A 108 18.74 -7.19 -5.58
N THR A 109 18.42 -8.48 -5.70
CA THR A 109 18.96 -9.35 -6.76
C THR A 109 18.51 -8.87 -8.14
N GLY A 110 17.24 -8.50 -8.32
CA GLY A 110 16.74 -7.96 -9.59
C GLY A 110 17.45 -6.67 -10.01
N VAL A 111 17.79 -5.79 -9.05
CA VAL A 111 18.59 -4.58 -9.30
C VAL A 111 20.04 -4.94 -9.63
N TYR A 112 20.65 -5.86 -8.87
CA TYR A 112 22.04 -6.30 -9.11
C TYR A 112 22.22 -6.95 -10.49
N MET A 113 21.24 -7.73 -10.93
CA MET A 113 21.22 -8.38 -12.25
C MET A 113 20.82 -7.41 -13.39
N GLY A 114 20.51 -6.15 -13.07
CA GLY A 114 20.12 -5.13 -14.05
C GLY A 114 18.72 -5.30 -14.64
N TRP A 115 17.87 -6.14 -14.05
CA TRP A 115 16.50 -6.38 -14.52
C TRP A 115 15.54 -5.26 -14.11
N ILE A 116 15.82 -4.60 -12.98
CA ILE A 116 14.96 -3.57 -12.39
C ILE A 116 15.81 -2.34 -12.10
N SER A 117 15.37 -1.16 -12.56
CA SER A 117 16.00 0.10 -12.16
C SER A 117 15.65 0.43 -10.70
N PRO A 118 16.62 0.82 -9.85
CA PRO A 118 16.35 1.21 -8.47
C PRO A 118 15.46 2.46 -8.37
N THR A 119 15.38 3.29 -9.42
CA THR A 119 14.53 4.49 -9.47
C THR A 119 13.14 4.24 -10.06
N ALA A 120 12.84 3.01 -10.50
CA ALA A 120 11.63 2.72 -11.28
C ALA A 120 10.32 3.16 -10.59
N ILE A 121 10.23 3.02 -9.27
CA ILE A 121 9.05 3.42 -8.49
C ILE A 121 8.96 4.95 -8.39
N ALA A 122 10.10 5.61 -8.09
CA ALA A 122 10.16 7.06 -8.00
C ALA A 122 9.84 7.76 -9.33
N ASP A 123 10.30 7.20 -10.45
CA ASP A 123 10.07 7.75 -11.79
C ASP A 123 8.61 7.64 -12.23
N LYS A 124 7.93 6.58 -11.79
CA LYS A 124 6.53 6.29 -12.13
C LYS A 124 5.52 6.61 -11.03
N GLY A 125 5.92 7.41 -10.03
CA GLY A 125 5.11 7.67 -8.83
C GLY A 125 3.70 8.19 -9.12
N VAL A 126 3.52 9.08 -10.11
CA VAL A 126 2.19 9.63 -10.48
C VAL A 126 1.31 8.55 -11.12
N GLU A 127 1.89 7.72 -11.99
CA GLU A 127 1.17 6.60 -12.62
C GLU A 127 0.75 5.58 -11.55
N LEU A 128 1.65 5.21 -10.64
CA LEU A 128 1.34 4.33 -9.50
C LEU A 128 0.27 4.91 -8.57
N LEU A 129 0.33 6.21 -8.25
CA LEU A 129 -0.67 6.87 -7.41
C LEU A 129 -2.05 6.80 -8.07
N SER A 130 -2.13 7.13 -9.36
CA SER A 130 -3.39 7.07 -10.09
C SER A 130 -3.96 5.64 -10.17
N ALA A 131 -3.11 4.64 -10.43
CA ALA A 131 -3.50 3.24 -10.50
C ALA A 131 -3.97 2.69 -9.16
N THR A 132 -3.23 2.96 -8.08
CA THR A 132 -3.60 2.51 -6.72
C THR A 132 -4.86 3.21 -6.21
N PHE A 133 -5.09 4.47 -6.58
CA PHE A 133 -6.33 5.18 -6.27
C PHE A 133 -7.54 4.58 -6.99
N ILE A 134 -7.44 4.31 -8.29
CA ILE A 134 -8.52 3.66 -9.04
C ILE A 134 -8.80 2.26 -8.47
N PHE A 135 -7.74 1.51 -8.16
CA PHE A 135 -7.84 0.20 -7.53
C PHE A 135 -8.51 0.26 -6.14
N SER A 136 -8.16 1.24 -5.30
CA SER A 136 -8.75 1.36 -3.96
C SER A 136 -10.24 1.70 -4.02
N LEU A 137 -10.65 2.58 -4.95
CA LEU A 137 -12.07 2.85 -5.20
C LEU A 137 -12.80 1.58 -5.66
N PHE A 138 -12.22 0.86 -6.63
CA PHE A 138 -12.79 -0.40 -7.11
C PHE A 138 -12.97 -1.42 -5.98
N VAL A 139 -11.91 -1.68 -5.19
CA VAL A 139 -11.96 -2.61 -4.06
C VAL A 139 -12.98 -2.16 -3.01
N SER A 140 -13.04 -0.86 -2.70
CA SER A 140 -14.03 -0.31 -1.77
C SER A 140 -15.47 -0.58 -2.22
N PHE A 141 -15.79 -0.38 -3.50
CA PHE A 141 -17.10 -0.74 -4.05
C PHE A 141 -17.38 -2.24 -4.00
N VAL A 142 -16.37 -3.08 -4.31
CA VAL A 142 -16.51 -4.55 -4.22
C VAL A 142 -16.76 -4.98 -2.78
N LEU A 143 -16.06 -4.40 -1.79
CA LEU A 143 -16.26 -4.71 -0.37
C LEU A 143 -17.62 -4.26 0.12
N HIS A 144 -18.09 -3.08 -0.30
CA HIS A 144 -19.44 -2.62 0.02
C HIS A 144 -20.50 -3.53 -0.60
N ALA A 145 -20.38 -3.89 -1.88
CA ALA A 145 -21.31 -4.79 -2.56
C ALA A 145 -21.31 -6.20 -1.94
N GLY A 146 -20.13 -6.74 -1.63
CA GLY A 146 -19.98 -8.04 -0.97
C GLY A 146 -20.52 -8.02 0.46
N GLY A 147 -20.29 -6.93 1.19
CA GLY A 147 -20.82 -6.68 2.53
C GLY A 147 -22.34 -6.64 2.57
N SER A 148 -22.94 -5.84 1.68
CA SER A 148 -24.39 -5.67 1.59
C SER A 148 -25.12 -6.92 1.08
N ARG A 149 -24.46 -7.78 0.30
CA ARG A 149 -25.03 -9.05 -0.20
C ARG A 149 -24.81 -10.23 0.74
N SER A 150 -23.85 -10.13 1.66
CA SER A 150 -23.56 -11.23 2.59
C SER A 150 -24.62 -11.32 3.67
N ARG A 151 -25.43 -12.39 3.62
CA ARG A 151 -26.33 -12.80 4.72
C ARG A 151 -25.60 -13.55 5.85
N ASN A 152 -24.31 -13.86 5.66
CA ASN A 152 -23.54 -14.67 6.62
C ASN A 152 -23.10 -13.80 7.81
N GLN A 153 -23.56 -14.18 9.00
CA GLN A 153 -23.15 -13.63 10.30
C GLN A 153 -21.72 -14.00 10.72
N SER A 154 -20.94 -14.67 9.87
CA SER A 154 -19.67 -15.31 10.24
C SER A 154 -18.48 -14.36 10.40
N SER A 155 -18.65 -13.04 10.21
CA SER A 155 -17.61 -12.04 10.47
C SER A 155 -17.80 -11.35 11.83
N SER A 156 -17.93 -12.12 12.92
CA SER A 156 -17.92 -11.73 14.35
C SER A 156 -18.91 -10.64 14.86
N LEU A 157 -19.43 -9.77 14.00
CA LEU A 157 -20.39 -8.71 14.29
C LEU A 157 -21.44 -8.67 13.18
N LYS A 158 -22.69 -8.36 13.56
CA LYS A 158 -23.78 -8.14 12.59
C LYS A 158 -23.34 -7.09 11.55
N PRO A 159 -23.59 -7.30 10.25
CA PRO A 159 -23.40 -6.26 9.25
C PRO A 159 -24.06 -4.96 9.71
N TYR A 160 -23.27 -3.90 9.83
CA TYR A 160 -23.78 -2.59 10.20
C TYR A 160 -24.24 -1.90 8.92
N VAL A 161 -25.54 -1.94 8.66
CA VAL A 161 -26.17 -1.25 7.53
C VAL A 161 -27.07 -0.18 8.08
N THR A 162 -26.65 1.08 7.91
CA THR A 162 -27.37 2.27 8.40
C THR A 162 -28.52 2.64 7.46
N GLY A 163 -28.41 2.24 6.17
CA GLY A 163 -29.35 2.61 5.11
C GLY A 163 -28.94 3.87 4.33
N ASN A 164 -27.93 4.61 4.80
CA ASN A 164 -27.31 5.69 4.05
C ASN A 164 -26.08 5.14 3.29
N PHE A 165 -26.17 5.11 1.96
CA PHE A 165 -25.11 4.59 1.09
C PHE A 165 -23.74 5.22 1.37
N ILE A 166 -23.66 6.54 1.53
CA ILE A 166 -22.37 7.24 1.72
C ILE A 166 -21.70 6.77 3.01
N HIS A 167 -22.49 6.65 4.07
CA HIS A 167 -22.01 6.22 5.38
C HIS A 167 -21.53 4.76 5.35
N ASP A 168 -22.36 3.88 4.79
CA ASP A 168 -22.09 2.44 4.71
C ASP A 168 -20.95 2.10 3.73
N TRP A 169 -20.72 2.95 2.71
CA TRP A 169 -19.58 2.84 1.81
C TRP A 169 -18.29 3.38 2.43
N TRP A 170 -18.36 4.53 3.11
CA TRP A 170 -17.20 5.18 3.72
C TRP A 170 -16.61 4.39 4.89
N PHE A 171 -17.46 3.88 5.79
CA PHE A 171 -17.00 3.08 6.93
C PHE A 171 -16.87 1.59 6.61
N GLY A 172 -17.50 1.13 5.52
CA GLY A 172 -17.62 -0.28 5.21
C GLY A 172 -18.71 -0.98 6.03
N VAL A 173 -19.28 -2.03 5.44
CA VAL A 173 -20.41 -2.79 6.02
C VAL A 173 -19.94 -3.93 6.94
N GLN A 174 -18.72 -4.43 6.72
CA GLN A 174 -18.12 -5.55 7.46
C GLN A 174 -16.88 -5.08 8.22
N LEU A 175 -16.71 -5.54 9.46
CA LEU A 175 -15.54 -5.21 10.28
C LEU A 175 -14.25 -5.84 9.72
N ASN A 176 -14.30 -7.15 9.43
CA ASN A 176 -13.17 -7.92 8.89
C ASN A 176 -13.63 -8.68 7.64
N PRO A 177 -13.58 -8.06 6.45
CA PRO A 177 -13.92 -8.74 5.21
C PRO A 177 -12.89 -9.83 4.90
N HIS A 178 -13.37 -11.01 4.50
CA HIS A 178 -12.52 -12.13 4.13
C HIS A 178 -12.71 -12.48 2.66
N PHE A 179 -11.60 -12.75 1.95
CA PHE A 179 -11.62 -13.24 0.57
C PHE A 179 -10.71 -14.46 0.47
N MET A 180 -11.26 -15.60 0.06
CA MET A 180 -10.51 -16.86 -0.10
C MET A 180 -9.71 -17.32 1.15
N GLY A 181 -10.16 -16.95 2.36
CA GLY A 181 -9.47 -17.28 3.61
C GLY A 181 -8.40 -16.26 4.05
N VAL A 182 -8.24 -15.16 3.32
CA VAL A 182 -7.41 -14.01 3.72
C VAL A 182 -8.27 -12.97 4.42
N ASP A 183 -7.83 -12.46 5.56
CA ASP A 183 -8.36 -11.22 6.14
C ASP A 183 -7.85 -10.02 5.33
N LEU A 184 -8.77 -9.30 4.67
CA LEU A 184 -8.42 -8.20 3.78
C LEU A 184 -7.90 -6.98 4.52
N LYS A 185 -8.39 -6.71 5.74
CA LYS A 185 -7.93 -5.58 6.56
C LYS A 185 -6.45 -5.78 6.84
N PHE A 186 -6.09 -6.95 7.34
CA PHE A 186 -4.71 -7.27 7.68
C PHE A 186 -3.79 -7.35 6.45
N PHE A 187 -4.29 -7.93 5.35
CA PHE A 187 -3.57 -7.98 4.08
C PHE A 187 -3.17 -6.58 3.56
N PHE A 188 -4.12 -5.63 3.52
CA PHE A 188 -3.85 -4.30 2.98
C PHE A 188 -2.88 -3.50 3.84
N VAL A 189 -2.93 -3.63 5.18
CA VAL A 189 -1.96 -2.96 6.05
C VAL A 189 -0.55 -3.49 5.78
N ARG A 190 -0.38 -4.81 5.70
CA ARG A 190 0.92 -5.40 5.44
C ARG A 190 1.46 -4.99 4.06
N ALA A 191 0.62 -5.07 3.03
CA ALA A 191 0.99 -4.64 1.67
C ALA A 191 1.34 -3.14 1.61
N GLY A 192 0.59 -2.29 2.32
CA GLY A 192 0.83 -0.85 2.40
C GLY A 192 2.15 -0.50 3.08
N MET A 193 2.45 -1.14 4.21
CA MET A 193 3.71 -0.94 4.94
C MET A 193 4.93 -1.37 4.11
N THR A 194 4.84 -2.52 3.44
CA THR A 194 5.89 -2.96 2.51
C THR A 194 6.05 -1.99 1.34
N ALA A 195 4.95 -1.57 0.70
CA ALA A 195 5.00 -0.62 -0.42
C ALA A 195 5.63 0.72 -0.01
N TRP A 196 5.33 1.21 1.20
CA TRP A 196 5.93 2.42 1.73
C TRP A 196 7.47 2.33 1.80
N LEU A 197 8.01 1.21 2.28
CA LEU A 197 9.46 0.98 2.32
C LEU A 197 10.09 1.08 0.91
N PHE A 198 9.48 0.43 -0.09
CA PHE A 198 10.03 0.43 -1.46
C PHE A 198 9.95 1.78 -2.15
N ILE A 199 8.88 2.55 -1.92
CA ILE A 199 8.79 3.94 -2.39
C ILE A 199 9.95 4.75 -1.81
N ASN A 200 10.18 4.61 -0.51
CA ASN A 200 11.25 5.31 0.22
C ASN A 200 12.64 4.94 -0.28
N LEU A 201 12.93 3.65 -0.47
CA LEU A 201 14.19 3.17 -1.06
C LEU A 201 14.40 3.69 -2.48
N SER A 202 13.36 3.73 -3.31
CA SER A 202 13.45 4.22 -4.69
C SER A 202 13.67 5.74 -4.74
N LEU A 203 13.02 6.50 -3.86
CA LEU A 203 13.26 7.93 -3.71
C LEU A 203 14.67 8.23 -3.18
N LEU A 204 15.19 7.42 -2.25
CA LEU A 204 16.57 7.51 -1.79
C LEU A 204 17.56 7.26 -2.92
N ALA A 205 17.36 6.19 -3.70
CA ALA A 205 18.20 5.90 -4.86
C ALA A 205 18.21 7.06 -5.86
N LYS A 206 17.04 7.63 -6.15
CA LYS A 206 16.92 8.79 -7.05
C LYS A 206 17.65 10.02 -6.49
N SER A 207 17.50 10.33 -5.21
CA SER A 207 18.19 11.45 -4.56
C SER A 207 19.71 11.25 -4.50
N TYR A 208 20.15 10.00 -4.32
CA TYR A 208 21.57 9.64 -4.31
C TYR A 208 22.20 9.83 -5.69
N LEU A 209 21.55 9.33 -6.75
CA LEU A 209 22.01 9.50 -8.13
C LEU A 209 21.98 10.97 -8.58
N ALA A 210 21.01 11.76 -8.13
CA ALA A 210 20.92 13.19 -8.40
C ALA A 210 21.94 14.04 -7.61
N GLY A 211 22.72 13.44 -6.70
CA GLY A 211 23.67 14.15 -5.84
C GLY A 211 23.00 15.07 -4.79
N THR A 212 21.68 14.93 -4.58
CA THR A 212 20.89 15.75 -3.63
C THR A 212 20.73 15.10 -2.25
N ALA A 213 21.22 13.87 -2.07
CA ALA A 213 21.10 13.14 -0.82
C ALA A 213 21.99 13.74 0.28
N ASN A 214 21.36 14.50 1.18
CA ASN A 214 21.99 15.03 2.39
C ASN A 214 21.79 14.08 3.59
N LEU A 215 22.45 14.39 4.71
CA LEU A 215 22.31 13.62 5.96
C LEU A 215 20.84 13.53 6.42
N SER A 216 20.06 14.59 6.25
CA SER A 216 18.64 14.61 6.63
C SER A 216 17.81 13.60 5.83
N VAL A 217 18.09 13.43 4.54
CA VAL A 217 17.45 12.40 3.70
C VAL A 217 17.82 11.01 4.21
N PHE A 218 19.09 10.74 4.52
CA PHE A 218 19.51 9.44 5.07
C PHE A 218 18.84 9.13 6.42
N LEU A 219 18.80 10.11 7.33
CA LEU A 219 18.15 9.93 8.64
C LEU A 219 16.64 9.69 8.50
N TYR A 220 15.97 10.44 7.63
CA TYR A 220 14.55 10.21 7.32
C TYR A 220 14.31 8.78 6.84
N GLN A 221 15.12 8.30 5.88
CA GLN A 221 14.97 6.96 5.34
C GLN A 221 15.25 5.87 6.38
N LEU A 222 16.27 6.07 7.22
CA LEU A 222 16.59 5.17 8.32
C LEU A 222 15.44 5.07 9.32
N PHE A 223 14.89 6.20 9.77
CA PHE A 223 13.77 6.19 10.73
C PHE A 223 12.50 5.57 10.14
N CYS A 224 12.20 5.84 8.86
CA CYS A 224 11.09 5.17 8.19
C CYS A 224 11.30 3.65 8.09
N ALA A 225 12.52 3.21 7.74
CA ALA A 225 12.83 1.78 7.67
C ALA A 225 12.73 1.10 9.03
N LEU A 226 13.26 1.73 10.08
CA LEU A 226 13.15 1.23 11.46
C LEU A 226 11.70 1.13 11.92
N TYR A 227 10.88 2.14 11.63
CA TYR A 227 9.45 2.13 11.94
C TYR A 227 8.73 0.94 11.27
N ILE A 228 9.02 0.70 9.99
CA ILE A 228 8.39 -0.41 9.26
C ILE A 228 8.87 -1.76 9.81
N ILE A 229 10.17 -1.91 10.10
CA ILE A 229 10.70 -3.14 10.71
C ILE A 229 10.05 -3.38 12.07
N ASP A 230 9.94 -2.35 12.91
CA ASP A 230 9.29 -2.43 14.22
C ASP A 230 7.82 -2.88 14.10
N TYR A 231 7.08 -2.31 13.14
CA TYR A 231 5.72 -2.76 12.81
C TYR A 231 5.67 -4.26 12.49
N PHE A 232 6.61 -4.78 11.69
CA PHE A 232 6.63 -6.19 11.30
C PHE A 232 7.08 -7.13 12.43
N VAL A 233 7.95 -6.66 13.34
CA VAL A 233 8.34 -7.40 14.55
C VAL A 233 7.15 -7.50 15.52
N HIS A 234 6.42 -6.41 15.68
CA HIS A 234 5.27 -6.30 16.58
C HIS A 234 3.93 -6.50 15.86
N GLU A 235 3.95 -7.24 14.73
CA GLU A 235 2.78 -7.46 13.87
C GLU A 235 1.62 -8.12 14.64
N GLU A 236 1.93 -8.98 15.61
CA GLU A 236 0.96 -9.67 16.48
C GLU A 236 0.05 -8.71 17.26
N PHE A 237 0.55 -7.55 17.69
CA PHE A 237 -0.22 -6.58 18.46
C PHE A 237 -1.30 -5.87 17.61
N MET A 238 -1.11 -5.80 16.29
CA MET A 238 -2.06 -5.17 15.36
C MET A 238 -3.36 -5.99 15.20
N THR A 239 -3.36 -7.25 15.63
CA THR A 239 -4.56 -8.10 15.61
C THR A 239 -5.51 -7.82 16.77
N SER A 240 -5.04 -7.08 17.79
CA SER A 240 -5.80 -6.76 19.00
C SER A 240 -6.43 -5.35 18.99
N THR A 241 -6.24 -4.60 17.91
CA THR A 241 -6.74 -3.22 17.69
C THR A 241 -7.84 -3.16 16.63
#